data_AF-A0AAD4KKN0-F1
#
_entry.id   AF-A0AAD4KKN0-F1
#
_cell.length_a   1.000
_cell.length_b   1.000
_cell.length_c   1.000
_cell.angle_alpha   90.00
_cell.angle_beta   90.00
_cell.angle_gamma   90.00
#
_symmetry.space_group_name_H-M   'P 1'
#
loop_
_entity.id
_entity.type
_entity.pdbx_description
1 polymer ?
#
loop_
_entity_poly.entity_id
_entity_poly.type
_entity_poly.pdbx_seq_one_letter_code
_entity_poly.pdbx_strand_id
1 'polypeptide(L)'
;MSNFFDQPISSTQYFTNAPDARTRREATHSYFKCKVFVEPKPHLDSSETIIHQITHPASLDSIIDRQVVLQSDDRIRKSVRTHLSDLKSEKEILEIVRANTSIPVPQVYDYYKSAEFEHLILERLPGVTLEEAWPTLEAQEKTRIADEVVALLGYIRKLHSPHIKAALLHRKPPRSDIRDIAGLNQERFGEFLNNEHISTYVTARTDCLLSLPNVLSHGDLDWSNILVADKKVSGIIDWECSGYFPAYWEWVNIKRFSETLKSDGFWCQLLERRMRPSDCTQRKGIWELEQLHKALGQYTQWGLTSEARQANRARGWAEVRKIVELDSESAPPVYYAISTEHPWWLEDRHE
;
A
#
# COMPACT_ATOMS: atom_id res chain seq x y z
N MET A 1 -6.05 -31.20 5.07
CA MET A 1 -4.90 -30.36 5.52
C MET A 1 -5.29 -29.70 6.83
N SER A 2 -4.41 -29.69 7.84
CA SER A 2 -4.69 -29.04 9.13
C SER A 2 -4.78 -27.51 8.93
N ASN A 3 -5.79 -26.88 9.54
CA ASN A 3 -5.98 -25.42 9.50
C ASN A 3 -4.78 -24.69 10.10
N PHE A 4 -4.21 -23.70 9.38
CA PHE A 4 -3.04 -22.91 9.81
C PHE A 4 -3.13 -22.38 11.25
N PHE A 5 -4.34 -22.00 11.69
CA PHE A 5 -4.57 -21.45 13.03
C PHE A 5 -4.53 -22.49 14.15
N ASP A 6 -4.87 -23.73 13.82
CA ASP A 6 -5.03 -24.85 14.76
C ASP A 6 -3.83 -25.80 14.74
N GLN A 7 -2.86 -25.57 13.84
CA GLN A 7 -1.60 -26.29 13.82
C GLN A 7 -0.80 -26.01 15.10
N PRO A 8 -0.40 -27.05 15.86
CA PRO A 8 0.40 -26.88 17.05
C PRO A 8 1.82 -26.43 16.69
N ILE A 9 2.40 -25.60 17.55
CA ILE A 9 3.82 -25.20 17.47
C ILE A 9 4.73 -26.32 18.00
N SER A 10 6.01 -26.28 17.64
CA SER A 10 7.02 -27.19 18.21
C SER A 10 7.09 -27.05 19.74
N SER A 11 7.43 -28.13 20.45
CA SER A 11 7.69 -28.10 21.90
C SER A 11 8.84 -27.14 22.26
N THR A 12 9.77 -26.92 21.33
CA THR A 12 10.90 -25.99 21.44
C THR A 12 10.52 -24.53 21.18
N GLN A 13 9.26 -24.22 20.88
CA GLN A 13 8.82 -22.86 20.55
C GLN A 13 7.82 -22.31 21.56
N TYR A 14 7.67 -20.99 21.56
CA TYR A 14 6.62 -20.29 22.31
C TYR A 14 6.22 -18.99 21.60
N PHE A 15 4.98 -18.56 21.81
CA PHE A 15 4.54 -17.23 21.38
C PHE A 15 4.96 -16.19 22.42
N THR A 16 5.70 -15.16 22.02
CA THR A 16 6.20 -14.13 22.95
C THR A 16 5.08 -13.42 23.70
N ASN A 17 3.96 -13.15 23.02
CA ASN A 17 2.82 -12.43 23.59
C ASN A 17 1.70 -13.36 24.12
N ALA A 18 1.92 -14.68 24.11
CA ALA A 18 1.02 -15.69 24.67
C ALA A 18 1.79 -16.99 25.02
N PRO A 19 2.69 -16.98 26.03
CA PRO A 19 3.66 -18.07 26.23
C PRO A 19 3.06 -19.46 26.50
N ASP A 20 1.83 -19.51 27.02
CA ASP A 20 1.10 -20.74 27.33
C ASP A 20 0.33 -21.30 26.12
N ALA A 21 0.16 -20.51 25.05
CA ALA A 21 -0.54 -20.94 23.85
C ALA A 21 0.30 -21.96 23.06
N ARG A 22 -0.38 -22.99 22.54
CA ARG A 22 0.20 -24.03 21.68
C ARG A 22 -0.26 -23.90 20.23
N THR A 23 -1.32 -23.14 19.98
CA THR A 23 -1.81 -22.82 18.63
C THR A 23 -1.92 -21.31 18.40
N ARG A 24 -1.96 -20.89 17.14
CA ARG A 24 -2.13 -19.47 16.79
C ARG A 24 -3.51 -18.95 17.21
N ARG A 25 -4.53 -19.81 17.21
CA ARG A 25 -5.86 -19.47 17.72
C ARG A 25 -5.83 -19.14 19.21
N GLU A 26 -5.21 -20.00 20.01
CA GLU A 26 -5.02 -19.74 21.44
C GLU A 26 -4.23 -18.45 21.68
N ALA A 27 -3.16 -18.24 20.91
CA ALA A 27 -2.33 -17.03 21.00
C ALA A 27 -3.13 -15.77 20.65
N THR A 28 -3.95 -15.80 19.59
CA THR A 28 -4.89 -14.72 19.26
C THR A 28 -5.83 -14.44 20.42
N HIS A 29 -6.53 -15.44 20.95
CA HIS A 29 -7.49 -15.23 22.05
C HIS A 29 -6.82 -14.66 23.29
N SER A 30 -5.62 -15.15 23.65
CA SER A 30 -4.84 -14.63 24.77
C SER A 30 -4.45 -13.17 24.55
N TYR A 31 -3.92 -12.84 23.38
CA TYR A 31 -3.43 -11.50 23.05
C TYR A 31 -4.55 -10.44 23.05
N PHE A 32 -5.70 -10.75 22.45
CA PHE A 32 -6.80 -9.80 22.36
C PHE A 32 -7.67 -9.72 23.63
N LYS A 33 -7.53 -10.65 24.58
CA LYS A 33 -8.24 -10.55 25.88
C LYS A 33 -7.92 -9.27 26.64
N CYS A 34 -6.73 -8.69 26.43
CA CYS A 34 -6.27 -7.47 27.08
C CYS A 34 -6.49 -6.20 26.25
N LYS A 35 -6.99 -6.30 25.00
CA LYS A 35 -7.26 -5.15 24.13
C LYS A 35 -8.75 -4.81 24.20
N VAL A 36 -9.07 -3.57 24.56
CA VAL A 36 -10.46 -3.08 24.57
C VAL A 36 -10.71 -2.33 23.25
N PHE A 37 -11.64 -2.84 22.44
CA PHE A 37 -12.18 -2.14 21.27
C PHE A 37 -13.63 -1.77 21.57
N VAL A 38 -13.96 -0.48 21.53
CA VAL A 38 -15.33 -0.03 21.82
C VAL A 38 -16.30 -0.52 20.73
N GLU A 39 -15.84 -0.50 19.48
CA GLU A 39 -16.58 -0.95 18.31
C GLU A 39 -15.70 -1.91 17.48
N PRO A 40 -15.91 -3.23 17.57
CA PRO A 40 -15.13 -4.21 16.80
C PRO A 40 -15.56 -4.27 15.34
N LYS A 41 -16.80 -3.85 15.03
CA LYS A 41 -17.39 -3.84 13.69
C LYS A 41 -18.17 -2.54 13.52
N PRO A 42 -18.03 -1.83 12.38
CA PRO A 42 -18.82 -0.63 12.14
C PRO A 42 -20.31 -0.98 12.09
N HIS A 43 -21.17 -0.04 12.45
CA HIS A 43 -22.61 -0.19 12.30
C HIS A 43 -23.00 -0.63 10.87
N LEU A 44 -23.90 -1.62 10.78
CA LEU A 44 -24.46 -2.13 9.53
C LEU A 44 -25.98 -2.22 9.68
N ASP A 45 -26.71 -1.46 8.86
CA ASP A 45 -28.16 -1.57 8.79
C ASP A 45 -28.56 -2.84 8.02
N SER A 46 -29.70 -3.44 8.39
CA SER A 46 -30.26 -4.63 7.74
C SER A 46 -30.52 -4.48 6.23
N SER A 47 -30.70 -3.25 5.75
CA SER A 47 -30.92 -2.91 4.34
C SER A 47 -29.62 -2.68 3.55
N GLU A 48 -28.46 -2.68 4.22
CA GLU A 48 -27.16 -2.44 3.61
C GLU A 48 -26.47 -3.75 3.23
N THR A 49 -25.68 -3.70 2.16
CA THR A 49 -24.93 -4.86 1.66
C THR A 49 -23.43 -4.60 1.76
N ILE A 50 -22.69 -5.50 2.43
CA ILE A 50 -21.23 -5.43 2.44
C ILE A 50 -20.71 -5.80 1.05
N ILE A 51 -20.02 -4.86 0.39
CA ILE A 51 -19.35 -5.10 -0.89
C ILE A 51 -17.93 -5.62 -0.65
N HIS A 52 -17.23 -5.02 0.32
CA HIS A 52 -15.84 -5.36 0.63
C HIS A 52 -15.58 -5.23 2.12
N GLN A 53 -14.74 -6.10 2.67
CA GLN A 53 -14.37 -6.08 4.08
C GLN A 53 -12.95 -6.60 4.27
N ILE A 54 -12.17 -5.89 5.09
CA ILE A 54 -10.86 -6.30 5.53
C ILE A 54 -10.89 -6.42 7.04
N THR A 55 -10.55 -7.59 7.55
CA THR A 55 -10.46 -7.87 8.99
C THR A 55 -9.02 -7.69 9.46
N HIS A 56 -8.87 -7.36 10.74
CA HIS A 56 -7.55 -7.33 11.35
C HIS A 56 -6.93 -8.72 11.22
N PRO A 57 -5.76 -8.86 10.58
CA PRO A 57 -5.24 -10.14 10.12
C PRO A 57 -5.10 -11.17 11.24
N ALA A 58 -4.81 -10.68 12.46
CA ALA A 58 -4.60 -11.54 13.60
C ALA A 58 -5.85 -11.81 14.46
N SER A 59 -7.01 -11.22 14.12
CA SER A 59 -8.21 -11.21 14.98
C SER A 59 -9.18 -12.37 14.76
N LEU A 60 -8.91 -13.28 13.82
CA LEU A 60 -9.85 -14.34 13.42
C LEU A 60 -11.23 -13.75 13.03
N ASP A 61 -11.20 -12.69 12.22
CA ASP A 61 -12.38 -11.97 11.71
C ASP A 61 -13.27 -11.30 12.76
N SER A 62 -12.82 -11.26 14.02
CA SER A 62 -13.56 -10.62 15.11
C SER A 62 -13.49 -9.10 15.05
N ILE A 63 -12.44 -8.54 14.45
CA ILE A 63 -12.18 -7.10 14.35
C ILE A 63 -12.14 -6.72 12.88
N ILE A 64 -12.96 -5.73 12.50
CA ILE A 64 -12.97 -5.15 11.16
C ILE A 64 -12.04 -3.94 11.13
N ASP A 65 -11.16 -3.90 10.15
CA ASP A 65 -10.26 -2.78 9.89
C ASP A 65 -10.84 -1.85 8.83
N ARG A 66 -11.46 -2.41 7.78
CA ARG A 66 -12.14 -1.66 6.72
C ARG A 66 -13.41 -2.36 6.29
N GLN A 67 -14.46 -1.60 6.01
CA GLN A 67 -15.69 -2.11 5.42
C GLN A 67 -16.23 -1.10 4.40
N VAL A 68 -16.61 -1.60 3.23
CA VAL A 68 -17.30 -0.85 2.19
C VAL A 68 -18.68 -1.45 2.03
N VAL A 69 -19.72 -0.64 2.19
CA VAL A 69 -21.12 -1.07 2.11
C VAL A 69 -21.87 -0.29 1.04
N LEU A 70 -22.75 -0.99 0.33
CA LEU A 70 -23.81 -0.41 -0.48
C LEU A 70 -24.98 -0.05 0.44
N GLN A 71 -25.34 1.22 0.44
CA GLN A 71 -26.47 1.74 1.20
C GLN A 71 -27.78 1.57 0.44
N SER A 72 -28.89 1.61 1.16
CA SER A 72 -30.24 1.44 0.59
C SER A 72 -30.64 2.57 -0.36
N ASP A 73 -29.98 3.72 -0.31
CA ASP A 73 -30.13 4.87 -1.21
C ASP A 73 -29.12 4.87 -2.38
N ASP A 74 -28.51 3.71 -2.68
CA ASP A 74 -27.52 3.50 -3.75
C ASP A 74 -26.20 4.28 -3.58
N ARG A 75 -25.87 4.66 -2.34
CA ARG A 75 -24.57 5.27 -1.99
C ARG A 75 -23.59 4.25 -1.45
N ILE A 76 -22.31 4.62 -1.44
CA ILE A 76 -21.24 3.82 -0.85
C ILE A 76 -20.83 4.43 0.48
N ARG A 77 -20.79 3.64 1.55
CA ARG A 77 -20.13 4.02 2.80
C ARG A 77 -18.84 3.23 2.97
N LYS A 78 -17.71 3.93 2.99
CA LYS A 78 -16.41 3.40 3.39
C LYS A 78 -16.22 3.69 4.89
N SER A 79 -15.95 2.65 5.67
CA SER A 79 -15.69 2.72 7.11
C SER A 79 -14.31 2.17 7.37
N VAL A 80 -13.41 2.95 7.96
CA VAL A 80 -12.04 2.52 8.27
C VAL A 80 -11.74 2.76 9.74
N ARG A 81 -11.17 1.75 10.40
CA ARG A 81 -10.78 1.87 11.80
C ARG A 81 -9.79 3.02 11.95
N THR A 82 -9.98 3.82 12.98
CA THR A 82 -9.18 4.99 13.30
C THR A 82 -7.71 4.56 13.40
N HIS A 83 -6.81 5.38 12.86
CA HIS A 83 -5.37 5.14 12.74
C HIS A 83 -4.92 4.18 11.62
N LEU A 84 -5.83 3.51 10.89
CA LEU A 84 -5.45 2.62 9.77
C LEU A 84 -5.49 3.30 8.39
N SER A 85 -6.17 4.43 8.27
CA SER A 85 -6.06 5.36 7.14
C SER A 85 -6.56 6.74 7.58
N ASP A 86 -6.57 7.69 6.65
CA ASP A 86 -7.15 9.01 6.84
C ASP A 86 -8.21 9.25 5.75
N LEU A 87 -9.48 8.94 6.06
CA LEU A 87 -10.60 9.19 5.14
C LEU A 87 -10.88 10.68 4.95
N LYS A 88 -10.41 11.54 5.87
CA LYS A 88 -10.50 12.99 5.70
C LYS A 88 -9.58 13.44 4.58
N SER A 89 -8.36 12.91 4.53
CA SER A 89 -7.43 13.16 3.43
C SER A 89 -7.99 12.66 2.09
N GLU A 90 -8.60 11.47 2.06
CA GLU A 90 -9.27 10.95 0.84
C GLU A 90 -10.38 11.91 0.36
N LYS A 91 -11.23 12.39 1.28
CA LYS A 91 -12.24 13.41 0.99
C LYS A 91 -11.64 14.66 0.34
N GLU A 92 -10.61 15.24 0.97
CA GLU A 92 -9.99 16.48 0.49
C GLU A 92 -9.42 16.31 -0.93
N ILE A 93 -8.80 15.16 -1.21
CA ILE A 93 -8.30 14.84 -2.55
C ILE A 93 -9.45 14.69 -3.56
N LEU A 94 -10.51 13.96 -3.22
CA LEU A 94 -11.68 13.81 -4.10
C LEU A 94 -12.28 15.17 -4.47
N GLU A 95 -12.42 16.07 -3.50
CA GLU A 95 -12.92 17.44 -3.72
C GLU A 95 -11.98 18.24 -4.64
N ILE A 96 -10.66 18.16 -4.44
CA ILE A 96 -9.66 18.80 -5.31
C ILE A 96 -9.73 18.26 -6.74
N VAL A 97 -9.75 16.94 -6.92
CA VAL A 97 -9.78 16.30 -8.24
C VAL A 97 -11.06 16.68 -8.98
N ARG A 98 -12.22 16.61 -8.31
CA ARG A 98 -13.52 16.96 -8.90
C ARG A 98 -13.60 18.44 -9.28
N ALA A 99 -13.04 19.33 -8.47
CA ALA A 99 -13.08 20.77 -8.73
C ALA A 99 -12.13 21.22 -9.86
N ASN A 100 -11.03 20.50 -10.08
CA ASN A 100 -9.96 20.95 -10.98
C ASN A 100 -9.75 20.08 -12.21
N THR A 101 -10.46 18.95 -12.35
CA THR A 101 -10.27 18.01 -13.46
C THR A 101 -11.60 17.46 -13.97
N SER A 102 -11.57 16.84 -15.15
CA SER A 102 -12.71 16.10 -15.72
C SER A 102 -12.69 14.61 -15.37
N ILE A 103 -11.86 14.19 -14.41
CA ILE A 103 -11.76 12.76 -14.06
C ILE A 103 -13.05 12.36 -13.34
N PRO A 104 -13.68 11.24 -13.73
CA PRO A 104 -14.83 10.72 -13.02
C PRO A 104 -14.38 10.17 -11.66
N VAL A 105 -14.61 10.95 -10.61
CA VAL A 105 -14.37 10.57 -9.21
C VAL A 105 -15.67 10.65 -8.41
N PRO A 106 -15.86 9.82 -7.37
CA PRO A 106 -17.06 9.86 -6.55
C PRO A 106 -17.29 11.24 -5.93
N GLN A 107 -18.53 11.74 -5.98
CA GLN A 107 -18.93 12.85 -5.13
C GLN A 107 -18.91 12.44 -3.65
N VAL A 108 -18.37 13.29 -2.79
CA VAL A 108 -18.47 13.14 -1.34
C VAL A 108 -19.80 13.73 -0.87
N TYR A 109 -20.58 12.94 -0.13
CA TYR A 109 -21.82 13.37 0.50
C TYR A 109 -21.63 13.73 1.97
N ASP A 110 -20.83 12.95 2.71
CA ASP A 110 -20.63 13.17 4.13
C ASP A 110 -19.34 12.51 4.65
N TYR A 111 -18.81 13.02 5.76
CA TYR A 111 -17.71 12.45 6.52
C TYR A 111 -17.96 12.63 8.02
N TYR A 112 -17.86 11.54 8.78
CA TYR A 112 -18.04 11.56 10.23
C TYR A 112 -17.21 10.49 10.92
N LYS A 113 -17.17 10.53 12.26
CA LYS A 113 -16.46 9.55 13.10
C LYS A 113 -17.42 8.87 14.06
N SER A 114 -17.21 7.58 14.28
CA SER A 114 -17.77 6.83 15.41
C SER A 114 -16.70 6.65 16.51
N ALA A 115 -16.90 5.72 17.44
CA ALA A 115 -15.94 5.45 18.51
C ALA A 115 -14.59 4.95 17.98
N GLU A 116 -14.62 4.01 17.04
CA GLU A 116 -13.41 3.38 16.51
C GLU A 116 -13.22 3.60 15.01
N PHE A 117 -14.15 4.22 14.29
CA PHE A 117 -14.11 4.32 12.83
C PHE A 117 -14.24 5.76 12.33
N GLU A 118 -13.60 6.01 11.19
CA GLU A 118 -13.94 7.10 10.28
C GLU A 118 -14.87 6.55 9.20
N HIS A 119 -15.83 7.37 8.78
CA HIS A 119 -16.79 7.03 7.74
C HIS A 119 -16.80 8.08 6.64
N LEU A 120 -16.87 7.65 5.39
CA LEU A 120 -16.96 8.48 4.20
C LEU A 120 -18.11 7.98 3.32
N ILE A 121 -19.07 8.87 3.05
CA ILE A 121 -20.23 8.59 2.21
C ILE A 121 -19.98 9.14 0.81
N LEU A 122 -20.06 8.28 -0.19
CA LEU A 122 -19.64 8.51 -1.56
C LEU A 122 -20.74 8.15 -2.56
N GLU A 123 -20.71 8.83 -3.70
CA GLU A 123 -21.42 8.44 -4.92
C GLU A 123 -20.99 7.05 -5.38
N ARG A 124 -21.97 6.20 -5.72
CA ARG A 124 -21.72 4.96 -6.43
C ARG A 124 -21.57 5.26 -7.92
N LEU A 125 -20.34 5.20 -8.41
CA LEU A 125 -20.08 5.33 -9.83
C LEU A 125 -20.56 4.09 -10.62
N PRO A 126 -21.00 4.26 -11.88
CA PRO A 126 -21.53 3.15 -12.67
C PRO A 126 -20.42 2.21 -13.16
N GLY A 127 -20.79 0.95 -13.41
CA GLY A 127 -19.90 -0.06 -13.99
C GLY A 127 -19.37 -1.09 -12.98
N VAL A 128 -18.39 -1.85 -13.43
CA VAL A 128 -17.65 -2.86 -12.63
C VAL A 128 -16.16 -2.53 -12.66
N THR A 129 -15.36 -3.16 -11.81
CA THR A 129 -13.90 -2.93 -11.83
C THR A 129 -13.28 -3.40 -13.15
N LEU A 130 -12.17 -2.80 -13.55
CA LEU A 130 -11.42 -3.23 -14.73
C LEU A 130 -10.93 -4.66 -14.56
N GLU A 131 -10.56 -5.06 -13.35
CA GLU A 131 -10.23 -6.45 -13.00
C GLU A 131 -11.37 -7.42 -13.37
N GLU A 132 -12.61 -7.09 -12.98
CA GLU A 132 -13.80 -7.90 -13.30
C GLU A 132 -14.12 -7.90 -14.81
N ALA A 133 -14.01 -6.73 -15.46
CA ALA A 133 -14.27 -6.61 -16.90
C ALA A 133 -13.18 -7.28 -17.76
N TRP A 134 -11.94 -7.41 -17.25
CA TRP A 134 -10.75 -7.77 -18.02
C TRP A 134 -10.87 -9.04 -18.89
N PRO A 135 -11.48 -10.14 -18.42
CA PRO A 135 -11.62 -11.37 -19.21
C PRO A 135 -12.52 -11.19 -20.44
N THR A 136 -13.45 -10.23 -20.39
CA THR A 136 -14.46 -10.00 -21.45
C THR A 136 -14.04 -8.96 -22.48
N LEU A 137 -13.00 -8.16 -22.18
CA LEU A 137 -12.53 -7.09 -23.05
C LEU A 137 -11.65 -7.63 -24.18
N GLU A 138 -11.92 -7.14 -25.40
CA GLU A 138 -11.05 -7.38 -26.55
C GLU A 138 -9.71 -6.65 -26.42
N ALA A 139 -8.69 -7.09 -27.17
CA ALA A 139 -7.37 -6.47 -27.13
C ALA A 139 -7.38 -4.97 -27.48
N GLN A 140 -8.21 -4.57 -28.46
CA GLN A 140 -8.41 -3.17 -28.84
C GLN A 140 -9.02 -2.36 -27.69
N GLU A 141 -9.92 -2.98 -26.91
CA GLU A 141 -10.62 -2.33 -25.81
C GLU A 141 -9.70 -2.13 -24.61
N LYS A 142 -8.90 -3.15 -24.26
CA LYS A 142 -7.83 -3.05 -23.25
C LYS A 142 -6.85 -1.93 -23.57
N THR A 143 -6.43 -1.84 -24.84
CA THR A 143 -5.54 -0.79 -25.34
C THR A 143 -6.17 0.59 -25.17
N ARG A 144 -7.43 0.75 -25.59
CA ARG A 144 -8.17 2.02 -25.48
C ARG A 144 -8.35 2.46 -24.03
N ILE A 145 -8.71 1.54 -23.13
CA ILE A 145 -8.86 1.83 -21.70
C ILE A 145 -7.52 2.27 -21.11
N ALA A 146 -6.41 1.63 -21.48
CA ALA A 146 -5.08 2.09 -21.04
C ALA A 146 -4.74 3.50 -21.54
N ASP A 147 -5.08 3.81 -22.80
CA ASP A 147 -4.90 5.17 -23.35
C ASP A 147 -5.77 6.20 -22.61
N GLU A 148 -7.02 5.84 -22.29
CA GLU A 148 -7.96 6.66 -21.53
C GLU A 148 -7.45 6.94 -20.12
N VAL A 149 -6.99 5.91 -19.39
CA VAL A 149 -6.40 6.07 -18.06
C VAL A 149 -5.18 6.99 -18.11
N VAL A 150 -4.29 6.85 -19.09
CA VAL A 150 -3.11 7.73 -19.22
C VAL A 150 -3.52 9.17 -19.51
N ALA A 151 -4.54 9.38 -20.34
CA ALA A 151 -5.10 10.71 -20.58
C ALA A 151 -5.68 11.32 -19.30
N LEU A 152 -6.42 10.53 -18.50
CA LEU A 152 -6.97 10.95 -17.20
C LEU A 152 -5.85 11.33 -16.22
N LEU A 153 -4.81 10.50 -16.11
CA LEU A 153 -3.63 10.81 -15.29
C LEU A 153 -2.93 12.09 -15.76
N GLY A 154 -2.95 12.38 -17.06
CA GLY A 154 -2.47 13.64 -17.62
C GLY A 154 -3.20 14.88 -17.06
N TYR A 155 -4.47 14.77 -16.63
CA TYR A 155 -5.19 15.88 -16.00
C TYR A 155 -4.78 16.09 -14.54
N ILE A 156 -4.74 15.04 -13.71
CA ILE A 156 -4.29 15.22 -12.30
C ILE A 156 -2.85 15.67 -12.22
N ARG A 157 -1.98 15.26 -13.16
CA ARG A 157 -0.57 15.63 -13.14
C ARG A 157 -0.33 17.12 -13.37
N LYS A 158 -1.33 17.88 -13.83
CA LYS A 158 -1.28 19.35 -13.92
C LYS A 158 -1.42 20.03 -12.56
N LEU A 159 -1.90 19.31 -11.55
CA LEU A 159 -2.01 19.80 -10.19
C LEU A 159 -0.64 19.64 -9.52
N HIS A 160 0.04 20.76 -9.30
CA HIS A 160 1.38 20.79 -8.73
C HIS A 160 1.36 21.23 -7.26
N SER A 161 2.39 20.83 -6.53
CA SER A 161 2.66 21.35 -5.19
C SER A 161 4.16 21.63 -5.03
N PRO A 162 4.55 22.69 -4.31
CA PRO A 162 5.95 22.92 -3.98
C PRO A 162 6.50 21.92 -2.96
N HIS A 163 5.64 21.11 -2.34
CA HIS A 163 5.98 20.12 -1.32
C HIS A 163 5.40 18.76 -1.66
N ILE A 164 6.02 17.71 -1.14
CA ILE A 164 5.41 16.37 -1.12
C ILE A 164 4.35 16.37 -0.02
N LYS A 165 3.12 16.05 -0.40
CA LYS A 165 1.96 16.10 0.48
C LYS A 165 1.10 14.87 0.22
N ALA A 166 1.23 13.86 1.06
CA ALA A 166 0.46 12.64 0.95
C ALA A 166 0.01 12.19 2.32
N ALA A 167 -1.21 11.66 2.40
CA ALA A 167 -1.72 11.07 3.62
C ALA A 167 -0.97 9.79 3.96
N LEU A 168 -0.62 9.01 2.93
CA LEU A 168 0.03 7.71 3.07
C LEU A 168 1.18 7.56 2.08
N LEU A 169 2.34 7.17 2.59
CA LEU A 169 3.49 6.65 1.86
C LEU A 169 3.65 5.17 2.25
N HIS A 170 3.38 4.25 1.32
CA HIS A 170 3.35 2.81 1.60
C HIS A 170 2.43 2.43 2.77
N ARG A 171 1.23 3.04 2.81
CA ARG A 171 0.20 2.87 3.85
C ARG A 171 0.63 3.29 5.26
N LYS A 172 1.61 4.19 5.35
CA LYS A 172 2.01 4.85 6.60
C LYS A 172 2.00 6.36 6.42
N PRO A 173 1.60 7.15 7.43
CA PRO A 173 1.72 8.60 7.36
C PRO A 173 3.20 9.00 7.21
N PRO A 174 3.57 9.73 6.14
CA PRO A 174 4.92 10.28 6.03
C PRO A 174 5.08 11.50 6.95
N ARG A 175 6.32 11.92 7.19
CA ARG A 175 6.57 13.24 7.80
C ARG A 175 5.93 14.38 7.00
N SER A 176 5.44 15.39 7.71
CA SER A 176 4.72 16.52 7.11
C SER A 176 5.63 17.57 6.42
N ASP A 177 6.94 17.50 6.61
CA ASP A 177 7.91 18.52 6.18
C ASP A 177 8.71 18.14 4.92
N ILE A 178 8.30 17.07 4.22
CA ILE A 178 8.99 16.59 3.01
C ILE A 178 8.75 17.57 1.85
N ARG A 179 9.83 18.15 1.33
CA ARG A 179 9.78 19.15 0.24
C ARG A 179 9.95 18.53 -1.13
N ASP A 180 10.99 17.71 -1.26
CA ASP A 180 11.51 17.25 -2.54
C ASP A 180 11.89 15.76 -2.49
N ILE A 181 12.46 15.27 -3.59
CA ILE A 181 12.84 13.87 -3.76
C ILE A 181 13.96 13.46 -2.79
N ALA A 182 14.86 14.37 -2.41
CA ALA A 182 15.88 14.07 -1.41
C ALA A 182 15.23 13.83 -0.05
N GLY A 183 14.29 14.68 0.36
CA GLY A 183 13.48 14.47 1.56
C GLY A 183 12.65 13.19 1.51
N LEU A 184 12.07 12.85 0.35
CA LEU A 184 11.33 11.60 0.17
C LEU A 184 12.25 10.38 0.31
N ASN A 185 13.43 10.42 -0.29
CA ASN A 185 14.39 9.32 -0.17
C ASN A 185 14.91 9.23 1.27
N GLN A 186 15.09 10.35 1.98
CA GLN A 186 15.39 10.32 3.42
C GLN A 186 14.30 9.59 4.20
N GLU A 187 13.03 9.86 3.91
CA GLU A 187 11.89 9.17 4.54
C GLU A 187 11.89 7.66 4.23
N ARG A 188 12.18 7.30 2.98
CA ARG A 188 12.09 5.91 2.50
C ARG A 188 13.26 5.03 2.96
N PHE A 189 14.47 5.58 2.97
CA PHE A 189 15.68 4.84 3.33
C PHE A 189 16.03 4.99 4.83
N GLY A 190 15.60 6.08 5.47
CA GLY A 190 15.73 6.28 6.92
C GLY A 190 17.14 6.01 7.45
N GLU A 191 17.23 5.17 8.48
CA GLU A 191 18.50 4.81 9.14
C GLU A 191 19.50 4.09 8.22
N PHE A 192 19.06 3.50 7.10
CA PHE A 192 19.97 2.87 6.16
C PHE A 192 20.93 3.87 5.50
N LEU A 193 20.60 5.15 5.49
CA LEU A 193 21.48 6.22 5.00
C LEU A 193 22.69 6.49 5.92
N ASN A 194 22.74 5.88 7.11
CA ASN A 194 23.94 5.89 7.95
C ASN A 194 25.07 5.00 7.37
N ASN A 195 24.74 4.08 6.46
CA ASN A 195 25.73 3.31 5.71
C ASN A 195 26.24 4.13 4.51
N GLU A 196 27.55 4.36 4.43
CA GLU A 196 28.16 5.24 3.42
C GLU A 196 27.90 4.78 1.98
N HIS A 197 27.92 3.47 1.72
CA HIS A 197 27.68 2.91 0.40
C HIS A 197 26.23 3.11 -0.03
N ILE A 198 25.27 2.85 0.87
CA ILE A 198 23.85 3.09 0.62
C ILE A 198 23.59 4.59 0.40
N SER A 199 24.14 5.45 1.27
CA SER A 199 23.98 6.91 1.18
C SER A 199 24.52 7.46 -0.14
N THR A 200 25.72 7.05 -0.54
CA THR A 200 26.35 7.43 -1.81
C THR A 200 25.52 6.93 -2.99
N TYR A 201 25.06 5.68 -2.94
CA TYR A 201 24.23 5.08 -4.00
C TYR A 201 22.91 5.83 -4.20
N VAL A 202 22.23 6.17 -3.10
CA VAL A 202 20.95 6.88 -3.10
C VAL A 202 21.13 8.32 -3.59
N THR A 203 22.16 9.03 -3.10
CA THR A 203 22.43 10.42 -3.46
C THR A 203 22.70 10.54 -4.96
N ALA A 204 23.62 9.73 -5.50
CA ALA A 204 23.99 9.77 -6.92
C ALA A 204 22.81 9.54 -7.88
N ARG A 205 21.79 8.78 -7.46
CA ARG A 205 20.57 8.52 -8.25
C ARG A 205 19.48 9.54 -8.00
N THR A 206 19.53 10.24 -6.86
CA THR A 206 18.60 11.31 -6.53
C THR A 206 18.92 12.57 -7.33
N ASP A 207 20.20 12.88 -7.56
CA ASP A 207 20.65 14.12 -8.20
C ASP A 207 20.01 14.37 -9.58
N CYS A 208 19.88 13.34 -10.42
CA CYS A 208 19.26 13.46 -11.74
C CYS A 208 17.73 13.62 -11.70
N LEU A 209 17.12 13.47 -10.53
CA LEU A 209 15.68 13.52 -10.32
C LEU A 209 15.22 14.83 -9.66
N LEU A 210 16.12 15.59 -9.01
CA LEU A 210 15.77 16.77 -8.19
C LEU A 210 14.96 17.86 -8.93
N SER A 211 15.05 17.93 -10.25
CA SER A 211 14.30 18.88 -11.08
C SER A 211 12.86 18.45 -11.39
N LEU A 212 12.48 17.21 -11.06
CA LEU A 212 11.14 16.70 -11.35
C LEU A 212 10.11 17.39 -10.42
N PRO A 213 8.98 17.84 -10.98
CA PRO A 213 7.95 18.49 -10.17
C PRO A 213 7.23 17.47 -9.27
N ASN A 214 6.66 17.97 -8.16
CA ASN A 214 5.68 17.21 -7.41
C ASN A 214 4.29 17.44 -8.02
N VAL A 215 3.63 16.36 -8.40
CA VAL A 215 2.33 16.34 -9.06
C VAL A 215 1.37 15.46 -8.27
N LEU A 216 0.08 15.74 -8.36
CA LEU A 216 -0.92 14.85 -7.78
C LEU A 216 -0.85 13.48 -8.46
N SER A 217 -0.69 12.43 -7.65
CA SER A 217 -0.68 11.03 -8.04
C SER A 217 -1.74 10.27 -7.25
N HIS A 218 -2.32 9.23 -7.86
CA HIS A 218 -3.28 8.34 -7.22
C HIS A 218 -2.61 7.48 -6.14
N GLY A 219 -1.40 6.98 -6.43
CA GLY A 219 -0.56 6.27 -5.46
C GLY A 219 -0.88 4.78 -5.26
N ASP A 220 -2.10 4.34 -5.61
CA ASP A 220 -2.50 2.92 -5.62
C ASP A 220 -3.39 2.59 -6.84
N LEU A 221 -2.95 2.97 -8.05
CA LEU A 221 -3.75 2.81 -9.28
C LEU A 221 -3.73 1.38 -9.83
N ASP A 222 -4.31 0.47 -9.06
CA ASP A 222 -4.57 -0.90 -9.45
C ASP A 222 -5.83 -1.01 -10.34
N TRP A 223 -5.96 -2.07 -11.13
CA TRP A 223 -7.14 -2.30 -11.97
C TRP A 223 -8.45 -2.51 -11.18
N SER A 224 -8.38 -2.86 -9.89
CA SER A 224 -9.56 -2.92 -9.02
C SER A 224 -10.09 -1.52 -8.67
N ASN A 225 -9.25 -0.48 -8.82
CA ASN A 225 -9.56 0.91 -8.54
C ASN A 225 -10.01 1.71 -9.77
N ILE A 226 -10.17 1.04 -10.92
CA ILE A 226 -10.66 1.63 -12.17
C ILE A 226 -12.00 1.00 -12.48
N LEU A 227 -13.05 1.81 -12.64
CA LEU A 227 -14.37 1.35 -13.03
C LEU A 227 -14.56 1.47 -14.54
N VAL A 228 -15.24 0.47 -15.12
CA VAL A 228 -15.55 0.38 -16.54
C VAL A 228 -17.06 0.19 -16.71
N ALA A 229 -17.66 1.06 -17.52
CA ALA A 229 -19.03 0.92 -18.01
C ALA A 229 -19.01 1.07 -19.53
N ASP A 230 -19.77 0.23 -20.25
CA ASP A 230 -19.83 0.24 -21.71
C ASP A 230 -18.44 0.24 -22.38
N LYS A 231 -17.50 -0.53 -21.79
CA LYS A 231 -16.12 -0.71 -22.28
C LYS A 231 -15.29 0.60 -22.32
N LYS A 232 -15.63 1.57 -21.47
CA LYS A 232 -14.93 2.84 -21.24
C LYS A 232 -14.71 3.08 -19.76
N VAL A 233 -13.71 3.88 -19.40
CA VAL A 233 -13.49 4.27 -18.01
C VAL A 233 -14.68 5.10 -17.52
N SER A 234 -15.33 4.64 -16.47
CA SER A 234 -16.47 5.30 -15.83
C SER A 234 -16.14 5.90 -14.47
N GLY A 235 -14.98 5.55 -13.89
CA GLY A 235 -14.58 6.03 -12.58
C GLY A 235 -13.15 5.66 -12.20
N ILE A 236 -12.51 6.49 -11.38
CA ILE A 236 -11.31 6.14 -10.61
C ILE A 236 -11.65 6.31 -9.13
N ILE A 237 -11.48 5.25 -8.34
CA ILE A 237 -11.87 5.17 -6.94
C ILE A 237 -10.67 4.86 -6.04
N ASP A 238 -10.89 4.94 -4.72
CA ASP A 238 -9.90 4.61 -3.68
C ASP A 238 -8.66 5.53 -3.66
N TRP A 239 -8.91 6.81 -3.37
CA TRP A 239 -7.89 7.87 -3.36
C TRP A 239 -7.17 7.98 -2.01
N GLU A 240 -7.22 6.96 -1.15
CA GLU A 240 -6.65 7.01 0.21
C GLU A 240 -5.11 7.10 0.22
N CYS A 241 -4.46 6.57 -0.82
CA CYS A 241 -3.00 6.64 -1.00
C CYS A 241 -2.56 7.83 -1.88
N SER A 242 -3.49 8.70 -2.25
CA SER A 242 -3.21 9.82 -3.13
C SER A 242 -2.47 10.96 -2.44
N GLY A 243 -1.75 11.72 -3.23
CA GLY A 243 -0.97 12.84 -2.74
C GLY A 243 -0.09 13.47 -3.82
N TYR A 244 0.50 14.60 -3.49
CA TYR A 244 1.52 15.22 -4.30
C TYR A 244 2.84 14.49 -4.09
N PHE A 245 3.31 13.84 -5.15
CA PHE A 245 4.55 13.07 -5.18
C PHE A 245 5.38 13.46 -6.39
N PRO A 246 6.67 13.12 -6.44
CA PRO A 246 7.49 13.31 -7.63
C PRO A 246 6.82 12.73 -8.88
N ALA A 247 6.96 13.40 -10.02
CA ALA A 247 6.26 13.03 -11.26
C ALA A 247 6.44 11.57 -11.72
N TYR A 248 7.45 10.84 -11.24
CA TYR A 248 7.63 9.42 -11.55
C TYR A 248 6.81 8.45 -10.67
N TRP A 249 6.19 8.94 -9.59
CA TRP A 249 5.65 8.11 -8.51
C TRP A 249 4.58 7.12 -8.98
N GLU A 250 3.65 7.57 -9.84
CA GLU A 250 2.62 6.68 -10.38
C GLU A 250 3.23 5.56 -11.25
N TRP A 251 4.16 5.91 -12.15
CA TRP A 251 4.84 4.94 -13.01
C TRP A 251 5.58 3.89 -12.20
N VAL A 252 6.26 4.31 -11.13
CA VAL A 252 7.08 3.40 -10.34
C VAL A 252 6.24 2.40 -9.54
N ASN A 253 5.07 2.80 -9.03
CA ASN A 253 4.11 1.88 -8.41
C ASN A 253 3.56 0.87 -9.43
N ILE A 254 3.15 1.33 -10.61
CA ILE A 254 2.68 0.45 -11.70
C ILE A 254 3.77 -0.55 -12.11
N LYS A 255 5.02 -0.10 -12.23
CA LYS A 255 6.14 -0.97 -12.58
C LYS A 255 6.39 -2.04 -11.53
N ARG A 256 6.29 -1.71 -10.23
CA ARG A 256 6.39 -2.69 -9.13
C ARG A 256 5.32 -3.78 -9.24
N PHE A 257 4.08 -3.41 -9.55
CA PHE A 257 3.01 -4.40 -9.78
C PHE A 257 3.30 -5.28 -11.00
N SER A 258 3.80 -4.69 -12.10
CA SER A 258 4.11 -5.43 -13.33
C SER A 258 5.16 -6.53 -13.18
N GLU A 259 6.13 -6.37 -12.26
CA GLU A 259 7.15 -7.39 -11.99
C GLU A 259 6.68 -8.48 -11.02
N THR A 260 5.68 -8.18 -10.19
CA THR A 260 5.23 -9.06 -9.11
C THR A 260 4.12 -10.02 -9.58
N LEU A 261 3.24 -9.56 -10.47
CA LEU A 261 2.10 -10.32 -10.98
C LEU A 261 2.46 -11.10 -12.25
N LYS A 262 2.91 -12.36 -12.13
CA LYS A 262 3.38 -13.17 -13.26
C LYS A 262 2.28 -13.68 -14.22
N SER A 263 1.03 -13.86 -13.76
CA SER A 263 -0.12 -14.30 -14.57
C SER A 263 -1.04 -13.16 -15.01
N ASP A 264 -1.13 -12.10 -14.19
CA ASP A 264 -2.15 -11.05 -14.29
C ASP A 264 -1.57 -9.66 -14.60
N GLY A 265 -0.24 -9.54 -14.71
CA GLY A 265 0.46 -8.27 -14.92
C GLY A 265 0.24 -7.60 -16.28
N PHE A 266 -0.63 -8.12 -17.16
CA PHE A 266 -0.87 -7.56 -18.49
C PHE A 266 -1.34 -6.11 -18.45
N TRP A 267 -2.26 -5.76 -17.54
CA TRP A 267 -2.70 -4.38 -17.34
C TRP A 267 -1.53 -3.47 -16.94
N CYS A 268 -0.81 -3.85 -15.89
CA CYS A 268 0.31 -3.08 -15.37
C CYS A 268 1.41 -2.91 -16.42
N GLN A 269 1.70 -3.94 -17.21
CA GLN A 269 2.65 -3.84 -18.33
C GLN A 269 2.17 -2.90 -19.43
N LEU A 270 0.88 -2.93 -19.76
CA LEU A 270 0.28 -2.08 -20.78
C LEU A 270 0.35 -0.60 -20.39
N LEU A 271 0.12 -0.32 -19.10
CA LEU A 271 0.16 1.03 -18.53
C LEU A 271 1.60 1.52 -18.29
N GLU A 272 2.49 0.65 -17.78
CA GLU A 272 3.91 0.95 -17.58
C GLU A 272 4.56 1.45 -18.87
N ARG A 273 4.31 0.75 -20.00
CA ARG A 273 4.90 1.10 -21.30
C ARG A 273 4.48 2.49 -21.76
N ARG A 274 3.25 2.92 -21.46
CA ARG A 274 2.70 4.23 -21.85
C ARG A 274 3.20 5.36 -20.95
N MET A 275 3.38 5.07 -19.66
CA MET A 275 3.79 6.06 -18.66
C MET A 275 5.31 6.14 -18.48
N ARG A 276 6.06 5.30 -19.19
CA ARG A 276 7.50 5.18 -19.07
C ARG A 276 8.19 6.53 -19.26
N PRO A 277 9.04 6.96 -18.29
CA PRO A 277 9.82 8.18 -18.47
C PRO A 277 10.69 8.10 -19.73
N SER A 278 10.68 9.19 -20.50
CA SER A 278 11.43 9.31 -21.76
C SER A 278 12.92 9.45 -21.50
N ASP A 279 13.31 10.17 -20.46
CA ASP A 279 14.70 10.29 -20.02
C ASP A 279 15.21 8.94 -19.45
N CYS A 280 16.13 8.33 -20.18
CA CYS A 280 16.70 7.03 -19.83
C CYS A 280 17.51 7.06 -18.53
N THR A 281 18.19 8.17 -18.23
CA THR A 281 19.01 8.33 -17.02
C THR A 281 18.12 8.42 -15.80
N GLN A 282 17.09 9.28 -15.84
CA GLN A 282 16.10 9.37 -14.76
C GLN A 282 15.39 8.04 -14.56
N ARG A 283 14.91 7.41 -15.64
CA ARG A 283 14.24 6.11 -15.59
C ARG A 283 15.08 5.03 -14.91
N LYS A 284 16.37 4.98 -15.25
CA LYS A 284 17.32 4.04 -14.66
C LYS A 284 17.52 4.33 -13.17
N GLY A 285 17.78 5.60 -12.81
CA GLY A 285 17.97 6.03 -11.43
C GLY A 285 16.78 5.74 -10.53
N ILE A 286 15.55 6.06 -10.98
CA ILE A 286 14.31 5.75 -10.26
C ILE A 286 14.23 4.24 -9.98
N TRP A 287 14.46 3.41 -10.99
CA TRP A 287 14.30 1.98 -10.83
C TRP A 287 15.37 1.34 -9.93
N GLU A 288 16.59 1.83 -10.01
CA GLU A 288 17.68 1.40 -9.14
C GLU A 288 17.39 1.73 -7.66
N LEU A 289 16.85 2.93 -7.37
CA LEU A 289 16.38 3.29 -6.04
C LEU A 289 15.27 2.35 -5.54
N GLU A 290 14.32 1.98 -6.40
CA GLU A 290 13.27 1.03 -6.00
C GLU A 290 13.79 -0.38 -5.72
N GLN A 291 14.74 -0.87 -6.52
CA GLN A 291 15.29 -2.20 -6.30
C GLN A 291 16.04 -2.25 -4.97
N LEU A 292 16.79 -1.19 -4.65
CA LEU A 292 17.43 -1.06 -3.34
C LEU A 292 16.39 -1.01 -2.22
N HIS A 293 15.36 -0.16 -2.34
CA HIS A 293 14.29 -0.06 -1.35
C HIS A 293 13.56 -1.40 -1.16
N LYS A 294 13.33 -2.16 -2.24
CA LYS A 294 12.75 -3.51 -2.20
C LYS A 294 13.66 -4.50 -1.49
N ALA A 295 14.97 -4.50 -1.78
CA ALA A 295 15.95 -5.36 -1.12
C ALA A 295 16.05 -5.06 0.39
N LEU A 296 16.04 -3.78 0.77
CA LEU A 296 15.96 -3.34 2.18
C LEU A 296 14.63 -3.73 2.84
N GLY A 297 13.53 -3.67 2.10
CA GLY A 297 12.23 -4.18 2.55
C GLY A 297 12.26 -5.68 2.82
N GLN A 298 12.90 -6.47 1.94
CA GLN A 298 13.10 -7.92 2.16
C GLN A 298 14.04 -8.18 3.35
N TYR A 299 15.09 -7.38 3.49
CA TYR A 299 16.04 -7.45 4.59
C TYR A 299 15.36 -7.28 5.95
N THR A 300 14.46 -6.30 6.03
CA THR A 300 13.70 -5.96 7.24
C THR A 300 12.36 -6.69 7.33
N GLN A 301 12.05 -7.58 6.39
CA GLN A 301 10.78 -8.28 6.38
C GLN A 301 10.72 -9.21 7.60
N TRP A 302 9.70 -9.02 8.42
CA TRP A 302 9.46 -9.90 9.55
C TRP A 302 8.99 -11.29 9.07
N GLY A 303 9.13 -12.27 9.95
CA GLY A 303 8.68 -13.65 9.76
C GLY A 303 8.17 -14.18 11.10
N LEU A 304 7.25 -15.14 11.03
CA LEU A 304 6.64 -15.72 12.24
C LEU A 304 7.70 -16.33 13.16
N THR A 305 8.66 -17.08 12.60
CA THR A 305 9.73 -17.76 13.33
C THR A 305 11.07 -17.04 13.23
N SER A 306 11.97 -17.30 14.18
CA SER A 306 13.34 -16.76 14.18
C SER A 306 14.11 -17.15 12.92
N GLU A 307 13.99 -18.41 12.48
CA GLU A 307 14.58 -18.92 11.23
C GLU A 307 14.09 -18.15 10.01
N ALA A 308 12.78 -17.90 9.87
CA ALA A 308 12.23 -17.14 8.76
C ALA A 308 12.77 -15.70 8.73
N ARG A 309 12.89 -15.06 9.91
CA ARG A 309 13.50 -13.73 10.03
C ARG A 309 14.97 -13.75 9.62
N GLN A 310 15.73 -14.76 10.04
CA GLN A 310 17.13 -14.92 9.64
C GLN A 310 17.28 -15.14 8.13
N ALA A 311 16.42 -15.95 7.53
CA ALA A 311 16.41 -16.21 6.09
C ALA A 311 16.06 -14.95 5.28
N ASN A 312 15.12 -14.12 5.75
CA ASN A 312 14.81 -12.82 5.15
C ASN A 312 16.00 -11.87 5.22
N ARG A 313 16.64 -11.74 6.39
CA ARG A 313 17.86 -10.93 6.56
C ARG A 313 18.98 -11.38 5.63
N ALA A 314 19.26 -12.68 5.57
CA ALA A 314 20.32 -13.22 4.73
C ALA A 314 20.08 -12.93 3.24
N ARG A 315 18.87 -13.22 2.73
CA ARG A 315 18.51 -12.99 1.33
C ARG A 315 18.46 -11.50 0.97
N GLY A 316 17.79 -10.70 1.80
CA GLY A 316 17.65 -9.26 1.56
C GLY A 316 18.99 -8.54 1.58
N TRP A 317 19.84 -8.82 2.58
CA TRP A 317 21.17 -8.19 2.66
C TRP A 317 22.10 -8.63 1.54
N ALA A 318 22.02 -9.89 1.10
CA ALA A 318 22.79 -10.35 -0.07
C ALA A 318 22.43 -9.55 -1.33
N GLU A 319 21.14 -9.25 -1.55
CA GLU A 319 20.72 -8.42 -2.68
C GLU A 319 21.12 -6.95 -2.50
N VAL A 320 21.01 -6.39 -1.29
CA VAL A 320 21.52 -5.03 -1.00
C VAL A 320 23.00 -4.94 -1.36
N ARG A 321 23.83 -5.88 -0.89
CA ARG A 321 25.27 -5.89 -1.18
C ARG A 321 25.57 -5.96 -2.68
N LYS A 322 24.82 -6.75 -3.41
CA LYS A 322 24.94 -6.85 -4.87
C LYS A 322 24.57 -5.53 -5.56
N ILE A 323 23.51 -4.86 -5.10
CA ILE A 323 23.03 -3.60 -5.70
C ILE A 323 24.01 -2.46 -5.45
N VAL A 324 24.55 -2.33 -4.24
CA VAL A 324 25.44 -1.22 -3.86
C VAL A 324 26.94 -1.58 -3.91
N GLU A 325 27.27 -2.75 -4.49
CA GLU A 325 28.65 -3.24 -4.66
C GLU A 325 29.46 -3.28 -3.34
N LEU A 326 28.85 -3.82 -2.29
CA LEU A 326 29.47 -4.02 -0.96
C LEU A 326 30.17 -5.38 -0.88
N ASP A 327 31.48 -5.37 -0.64
CA ASP A 327 32.29 -6.60 -0.60
C ASP A 327 32.01 -7.48 0.64
N SER A 328 32.05 -6.92 1.86
CA SER A 328 32.02 -7.74 3.09
C SER A 328 31.45 -7.09 4.36
N GLU A 329 30.74 -5.97 4.27
CA GLU A 329 30.13 -5.36 5.46
C GLU A 329 29.04 -6.25 6.09
N SER A 330 29.09 -6.36 7.41
CA SER A 330 28.07 -7.03 8.21
C SER A 330 26.74 -6.29 8.09
N ALA A 331 25.65 -7.05 8.01
CA ALA A 331 24.31 -6.48 7.95
C ALA A 331 23.98 -5.68 9.24
N PRO A 332 23.43 -4.45 9.15
CA PRO A 332 23.04 -3.68 10.33
C PRO A 332 21.98 -4.41 11.17
N PRO A 333 21.99 -4.33 12.51
CA PRO A 333 20.97 -5.02 13.30
C PRO A 333 19.54 -4.60 12.90
N VAL A 334 18.61 -5.56 12.88
CA VAL A 334 17.20 -5.30 12.57
C VAL A 334 16.38 -5.47 13.83
N TYR A 335 15.70 -4.39 14.23
CA TYR A 335 14.75 -4.40 15.32
C TYR A 335 13.32 -4.45 14.76
N TYR A 336 12.56 -5.46 15.18
CA TYR A 336 11.17 -5.62 14.76
C TYR A 336 10.26 -5.07 15.84
N ALA A 337 9.91 -3.78 15.75
CA ALA A 337 8.98 -3.13 16.68
C ALA A 337 7.65 -3.91 16.81
N ILE A 338 7.22 -4.57 15.73
CA ILE A 338 5.99 -5.38 15.72
C ILE A 338 6.06 -6.62 16.64
N SER A 339 7.24 -7.04 17.11
CA SER A 339 7.38 -8.21 17.98
C SER A 339 6.56 -8.10 19.27
N THR A 340 6.41 -6.89 19.82
CA THR A 340 5.63 -6.63 21.03
C THR A 340 4.13 -6.54 20.77
N GLU A 341 3.72 -6.43 19.50
CA GLU A 341 2.33 -6.17 19.11
C GLU A 341 1.74 -7.25 18.18
N HIS A 342 2.46 -8.36 17.99
CA HIS A 342 2.05 -9.43 17.09
C HIS A 342 1.69 -10.70 17.88
N PRO A 343 0.44 -11.18 17.86
CA PRO A 343 0.03 -12.33 18.66
C PRO A 343 0.74 -13.63 18.25
N TRP A 344 1.23 -13.72 17.01
CA TRP A 344 1.87 -14.93 16.48
C TRP A 344 3.39 -14.82 16.38
N TRP A 345 4.01 -13.89 17.09
CA TRP A 345 5.47 -13.80 17.15
C TRP A 345 6.03 -15.02 17.87
N LEU A 346 6.76 -15.87 17.15
CA LEU A 346 7.38 -17.08 17.70
C LEU A 346 8.87 -16.87 17.95
N GLU A 347 9.29 -17.36 19.11
CA GLU A 347 10.69 -17.52 19.48
C GLU A 347 10.96 -18.97 19.88
N ASP A 348 12.23 -19.36 19.75
CA ASP A 348 12.71 -20.66 20.20
C ASP A 348 13.07 -20.57 21.70
N ARG A 349 12.78 -21.62 22.45
CA ARG A 349 13.22 -21.79 23.83
C ARG A 349 14.73 -22.04 23.76
N HIS A 350 15.52 -21.13 24.31
CA HIS A 350 16.93 -21.42 24.58
C HIS A 350 16.96 -22.45 25.72
N GLU A 351 17.57 -23.60 25.46
CA GLU A 351 17.87 -24.60 26.50
C GLU A 351 18.88 -24.05 27.52
#